data_AF-A0A2E9CAU0-F1
#
_entry.id   AF-A0A2E9CAU0-F1
#
_cell.length_a   1.000
_cell.length_b   1.000
_cell.length_c   1.000
_cell.angle_alpha   90.00
_cell.angle_beta   90.00
_cell.angle_gamma   90.00
#
_symmetry.space_group_name_H-M   'P 1'
#
loop_
_entity.id
_entity.type
_entity.pdbx_description
1 polymer ?
#
loop_
_entity_poly.entity_id
_entity_poly.type
_entity_poly.pdbx_seq_one_letter_code
_entity_poly.pdbx_strand_id
1 'polypeptide(L)'
;MALALFQIIGIGLAIALILIPIVRWFWKRFDMPSKFALEVLRRKEIEAEEAEMWAGIEAQVEAEEVARREFEMKQKEKQERAGKSLDETQSAEVWNKLGIDVPIQPVEREIAPQIVEKKETEAIELTLDNALKPSKSPDEPDWELVQKMSKLDKPVEGVPEALDLDSLLEEE
;
A
#
# COMPACT_ATOMS: atom_id res chain seq x y z
N MET A 1 -34.67 40.48 -67.40
CA MET A 1 -34.98 39.31 -66.56
C MET A 1 -33.82 38.33 -66.38
N ALA A 2 -33.01 38.05 -67.41
CA ALA A 2 -31.88 37.10 -67.29
C ALA A 2 -30.78 37.54 -66.30
N LEU A 3 -30.48 38.84 -66.18
CA LEU A 3 -29.45 39.35 -65.27
C LEU A 3 -29.74 39.07 -63.78
N ALA A 4 -31.02 39.10 -63.38
CA ALA A 4 -31.44 38.77 -62.01
C ALA A 4 -31.20 37.29 -61.68
N LEU A 5 -31.33 36.41 -62.66
CA LEU A 5 -31.12 34.96 -62.51
C LEU A 5 -29.63 34.65 -62.27
N PHE A 6 -28.74 35.25 -63.04
CA PHE A 6 -27.28 35.14 -62.81
C PHE A 6 -26.84 35.74 -61.48
N GLN A 7 -27.47 36.83 -61.02
CA GLN A 7 -27.19 37.40 -59.69
C GLN A 7 -27.58 36.43 -58.57
N ILE A 8 -28.75 35.79 -58.64
CA ILE A 8 -29.19 34.82 -57.65
C ILE A 8 -28.27 33.59 -57.63
N ILE A 9 -27.89 33.06 -58.81
CA ILE A 9 -26.91 31.97 -58.91
C ILE A 9 -25.55 32.38 -58.33
N GLY A 10 -25.07 33.59 -58.63
CA GLY A 10 -23.78 34.07 -58.14
C GLY A 10 -23.75 34.25 -56.61
N ILE A 11 -24.83 34.77 -56.03
CA ILE A 11 -24.98 34.90 -54.59
C ILE A 11 -25.05 33.52 -53.93
N GLY A 12 -25.81 32.58 -54.51
CA GLY A 12 -25.87 31.20 -54.03
C GLY A 12 -24.50 30.50 -54.03
N LEU A 13 -23.72 30.68 -55.10
CA LEU A 13 -22.36 30.14 -55.20
C LEU A 13 -21.40 30.77 -54.18
N ALA A 14 -21.48 32.09 -53.98
CA ALA A 14 -20.68 32.79 -52.99
C ALA A 14 -21.01 32.31 -51.57
N ILE A 15 -22.30 32.18 -51.24
CA ILE A 15 -22.74 31.64 -49.95
C ILE A 15 -22.24 30.20 -49.77
N ALA A 16 -22.35 29.35 -50.80
CA ALA A 16 -21.87 27.97 -50.73
C ALA A 16 -20.36 27.88 -50.46
N LEU A 17 -19.55 28.69 -51.15
CA LEU A 17 -18.11 28.76 -50.94
C LEU A 17 -17.73 29.20 -49.53
N ILE A 18 -18.54 30.06 -48.90
CA ILE A 18 -18.35 30.51 -47.52
C ILE A 18 -18.87 29.45 -46.52
N LEU A 19 -19.97 28.77 -46.82
CA LEU A 19 -20.61 27.82 -45.90
C LEU A 19 -19.76 26.56 -45.71
N ILE A 20 -19.11 26.06 -46.77
CA ILE A 20 -18.26 24.85 -46.71
C ILE A 20 -17.16 24.95 -45.63
N PRO A 21 -16.30 26.00 -45.60
CA PRO A 21 -15.29 26.13 -44.57
C PRO A 21 -15.87 26.39 -43.18
N ILE A 22 -17.00 27.11 -43.08
CA ILE A 22 -17.68 27.34 -41.78
C ILE A 22 -18.17 26.01 -41.20
N VAL A 23 -18.83 25.19 -42.01
CA VAL A 23 -19.32 23.87 -41.59
C VAL A 23 -18.13 22.98 -41.23
N ARG A 24 -17.08 22.92 -42.05
CA ARG A 24 -15.85 22.17 -41.73
C ARG A 24 -15.26 22.58 -40.38
N TRP A 25 -15.16 23.89 -40.14
CA TRP A 25 -14.67 24.43 -38.88
C TRP A 25 -15.61 24.11 -37.71
N PHE A 26 -16.92 24.19 -37.93
CA PHE A 26 -17.95 23.86 -36.95
C PHE A 26 -17.83 22.40 -36.50
N TRP A 27 -17.73 21.44 -37.43
CA TRP A 27 -17.49 20.03 -37.10
C TRP A 27 -16.17 19.86 -36.33
N LYS A 28 -15.08 20.50 -36.77
CA LYS A 28 -13.80 20.44 -36.05
C LYS A 28 -13.86 21.03 -34.62
N ARG A 29 -14.72 22.02 -34.38
CA ARG A 29 -14.81 22.74 -33.12
C ARG A 29 -15.82 22.15 -32.13
N PHE A 30 -16.93 21.61 -32.65
CA PHE A 30 -18.08 21.15 -31.88
C PHE A 30 -18.26 19.62 -31.90
N ASP A 31 -17.76 18.91 -32.91
CA ASP A 31 -17.79 17.44 -32.98
C ASP A 31 -16.50 16.79 -32.41
N MET A 32 -15.64 17.57 -31.77
CA MET A 32 -14.54 17.04 -30.96
C MET A 32 -15.15 16.42 -29.69
N PRO A 33 -14.72 15.22 -29.25
CA PRO A 33 -15.23 14.61 -28.01
C PRO A 33 -15.14 15.65 -26.90
N SER A 34 -16.25 15.87 -26.21
CA SER A 34 -16.36 16.90 -25.18
C SER A 34 -15.15 16.82 -24.23
N LYS A 35 -14.66 17.96 -23.73
CA LYS A 35 -13.49 17.98 -22.83
C LYS A 35 -13.63 16.99 -21.66
N PHE A 36 -14.85 16.81 -21.17
CA PHE A 36 -15.21 15.82 -20.16
C PHE A 36 -14.94 14.38 -20.60
N ALA A 37 -15.28 14.00 -21.83
CA ALA A 37 -14.99 12.66 -22.34
C ALA A 37 -13.49 12.39 -22.38
N LEU A 38 -12.68 13.41 -22.72
CA LEU A 38 -11.23 13.30 -22.74
C LEU A 38 -10.65 13.12 -21.33
N GLU A 39 -11.17 13.86 -20.36
CA GLU A 39 -10.79 13.74 -18.95
C GLU A 39 -11.16 12.38 -18.36
N VAL A 40 -12.33 11.84 -18.71
CA VAL A 40 -12.76 10.50 -18.30
C VAL A 40 -11.84 9.43 -18.89
N LEU A 41 -11.46 9.55 -20.16
CA LEU A 41 -10.52 8.61 -20.78
C LEU A 41 -9.16 8.65 -20.09
N ARG A 42 -8.64 9.83 -19.78
CA ARG A 42 -7.38 9.97 -19.02
C ARG A 42 -7.47 9.40 -17.61
N ARG A 43 -8.59 9.62 -16.91
CA ARG A 43 -8.81 9.04 -15.58
C ARG A 43 -8.81 7.51 -15.65
N LYS A 44 -9.46 6.93 -16.66
CA LYS A 44 -9.45 5.48 -16.87
C LYS A 44 -8.06 4.91 -17.14
N GLU A 45 -7.22 5.64 -17.86
CA GLU A 45 -5.84 5.24 -18.14
C GLU A 45 -5.02 5.20 -16.84
N ILE A 46 -5.12 6.25 -16.01
CA ILE A 46 -4.48 6.31 -14.69
C ILE A 46 -5.01 5.20 -13.76
N GLU A 47 -6.33 5.01 -13.70
CA GLU A 47 -6.96 3.96 -12.90
C GLU A 47 -6.54 2.55 -13.35
N ALA A 48 -6.29 2.34 -14.65
CA ALA A 48 -5.81 1.08 -15.17
C ALA A 48 -4.35 0.80 -14.75
N GLU A 49 -3.48 1.82 -14.85
CA GLU A 49 -2.10 1.73 -14.36
C GLU A 49 -2.06 1.43 -12.85
N GLU A 50 -2.89 2.11 -12.06
CA GLU A 50 -3.04 1.84 -10.63
C GLU A 50 -3.54 0.40 -10.38
N ALA A 51 -4.56 -0.04 -11.11
CA ALA A 51 -5.09 -1.40 -10.96
C ALA A 51 -4.06 -2.49 -11.29
N GLU A 52 -3.19 -2.27 -12.29
CA GLU A 52 -2.10 -3.19 -12.60
C GLU A 52 -1.07 -3.25 -11.47
N MET A 53 -0.71 -2.10 -10.88
CA MET A 53 0.18 -2.06 -9.71
C MET A 53 -0.45 -2.79 -8.52
N TRP A 54 -1.72 -2.56 -8.24
CA TRP A 54 -2.44 -3.22 -7.15
C TRP A 54 -2.57 -4.73 -7.37
N ALA A 55 -2.84 -5.19 -8.60
CA ALA A 55 -2.90 -6.60 -8.92
C ALA A 55 -1.56 -7.33 -8.67
N GLY A 56 -0.43 -6.66 -8.97
CA GLY A 56 0.90 -7.18 -8.68
C GLY A 56 1.20 -7.31 -7.17
N ILE A 57 0.69 -6.39 -6.35
CA ILE A 57 0.82 -6.45 -4.89
C ILE A 57 -0.11 -7.53 -4.32
N GLU A 58 -1.36 -7.58 -4.76
CA GLU A 58 -2.35 -8.57 -4.30
C GLU A 58 -1.87 -10.00 -4.56
N ALA A 59 -1.28 -10.27 -5.73
CA ALA A 59 -0.70 -11.57 -6.04
C ALA A 59 0.45 -11.97 -5.11
N GLN A 60 1.30 -11.01 -4.69
CA GLN A 60 2.39 -11.27 -3.74
C GLN A 60 1.84 -11.55 -2.34
N VAL A 61 0.85 -10.77 -1.90
CA VAL A 61 0.20 -10.96 -0.60
C VAL A 61 -0.53 -12.30 -0.56
N GLU A 62 -1.25 -12.68 -1.61
CA GLU A 62 -1.93 -13.97 -1.69
C GLU A 62 -0.93 -15.13 -1.62
N ALA A 63 0.20 -15.04 -2.33
CA ALA A 63 1.25 -16.05 -2.28
C ALA A 63 1.86 -16.17 -0.87
N GLU A 64 2.08 -15.05 -0.18
CA GLU A 64 2.57 -15.07 1.20
C GLU A 64 1.53 -15.65 2.16
N GLU A 65 0.26 -15.28 2.02
CA GLU A 65 -0.83 -15.81 2.85
C GLU A 65 -1.00 -17.32 2.65
N VAL A 66 -0.98 -17.81 1.42
CA VAL A 66 -1.06 -19.25 1.12
C VAL A 66 0.13 -19.97 1.75
N ALA A 67 1.35 -19.45 1.61
CA ALA A 67 2.53 -20.02 2.24
C ALA A 67 2.39 -20.06 3.78
N ARG A 68 1.93 -18.96 4.41
CA ARG A 68 1.67 -18.91 5.86
C ARG A 68 0.65 -19.96 6.29
N ARG A 69 -0.49 -20.07 5.59
CA ARG A 69 -1.53 -21.08 5.86
C ARG A 69 -0.97 -22.49 5.73
N GLU A 70 -0.17 -22.77 4.70
CA GLU A 70 0.49 -24.07 4.56
C GLU A 70 1.45 -24.38 5.70
N PHE A 71 2.24 -23.38 6.15
CA PHE A 71 3.14 -23.56 7.29
C PHE A 71 2.36 -23.86 8.57
N GLU A 72 1.27 -23.14 8.83
CA GLU A 72 0.40 -23.42 9.99
C GLU A 72 -0.21 -24.81 9.93
N MET A 73 -0.72 -25.24 8.77
CA MET A 73 -1.25 -26.59 8.58
C MET A 73 -0.18 -27.67 8.78
N LYS A 74 1.03 -27.47 8.24
CA LYS A 74 2.17 -28.38 8.47
C LYS A 74 2.61 -28.40 9.93
N GLN A 75 2.55 -27.28 10.65
CA GLN A 75 2.84 -27.24 12.08
C GLN A 75 1.76 -27.99 12.87
N LYS A 76 0.48 -27.78 12.58
CA LYS A 76 -0.63 -28.52 13.20
C LYS A 76 -0.50 -30.01 12.95
N GLU A 77 -0.23 -30.44 11.72
CA GLU A 77 -0.02 -31.85 11.39
C GLU A 77 1.18 -32.45 12.13
N LYS A 78 2.29 -31.71 12.25
CA LYS A 78 3.45 -32.14 13.06
C LYS A 78 3.09 -32.26 14.54
N GLN A 79 2.32 -31.33 15.09
CA GLN A 79 1.84 -31.37 16.46
C GLN A 79 0.85 -32.51 16.68
N GLU A 80 -0.02 -32.83 15.71
CA GLU A 80 -0.93 -33.98 15.78
C GLU A 80 -0.16 -35.30 15.70
N ARG A 81 0.85 -35.39 14.83
CA ARG A 81 1.76 -36.56 14.73
C ARG A 81 2.62 -36.73 15.98
N ALA A 82 3.10 -35.63 16.56
CA ALA A 82 3.85 -35.62 17.82
C ALA A 82 2.95 -35.70 19.07
N GLY A 83 1.66 -35.44 18.90
CA GLY A 83 0.65 -35.25 19.95
C GLY A 83 0.08 -36.54 20.51
N LYS A 84 0.64 -37.69 20.14
CA LYS A 84 0.55 -38.86 20.99
C LYS A 84 1.74 -38.84 21.94
N SER A 85 1.70 -37.93 22.91
CA SER A 85 2.58 -38.01 24.08
C SER A 85 2.45 -39.43 24.63
N LEU A 86 3.53 -40.19 24.60
CA LEU A 86 3.58 -41.51 25.22
C LEU A 86 3.14 -41.35 26.68
N ASP A 87 2.17 -42.16 27.08
CA ASP A 87 1.72 -42.20 28.47
C ASP A 87 2.92 -42.40 29.41
N GLU A 88 2.85 -41.90 30.64
CA GLU A 88 3.98 -41.88 31.59
C GLU A 88 4.60 -43.28 31.78
N THR A 89 3.75 -44.31 31.72
CA THR A 89 4.11 -45.73 31.73
C THR A 89 4.89 -46.17 30.50
N GLN A 90 4.49 -45.73 29.30
CA GLN A 90 5.14 -46.08 28.04
C GLN A 90 6.45 -45.30 27.85
N SER A 91 6.49 -44.06 28.33
CA SER A 91 7.71 -43.24 28.35
C SER A 91 8.78 -43.90 29.21
N ALA A 92 8.44 -44.37 30.42
CA ALA A 92 9.35 -45.11 31.29
C ALA A 92 9.86 -46.42 30.67
N GLU A 93 9.00 -47.17 29.97
CA GLU A 93 9.41 -48.41 29.29
C GLU A 93 10.42 -48.16 28.16
N VAL A 94 10.29 -47.04 27.43
CA VAL A 94 11.24 -46.64 26.37
C VAL A 94 12.59 -46.23 26.98
N TRP A 95 12.60 -45.49 28.08
CA TRP A 95 13.83 -45.13 28.82
C TRP A 95 14.54 -46.36 29.39
N ASN A 96 13.78 -47.32 29.94
CA ASN A 96 14.30 -48.60 30.40
C ASN A 96 14.90 -49.43 29.25
N LYS A 97 14.27 -49.44 28.07
CA LYS A 97 14.81 -50.10 26.86
C LYS A 97 16.07 -49.41 26.31
N LEU A 98 16.23 -48.11 26.55
CA LEU A 98 17.42 -47.33 26.21
C LEU A 98 18.54 -47.47 27.26
N GLY A 99 18.32 -48.22 28.35
CA GLY A 99 19.33 -48.50 29.38
C GLY A 99 19.60 -47.34 30.32
N ILE A 100 18.68 -46.38 30.42
CA ILE A 100 18.79 -45.21 31.30
C ILE A 100 17.87 -45.43 32.50
N ASP A 101 18.39 -46.11 33.52
CA ASP A 101 17.76 -46.23 34.84
C ASP A 101 18.06 -44.97 35.66
N VAL A 102 17.33 -43.88 35.44
CA VAL A 102 17.38 -42.70 36.31
C VAL A 102 15.98 -42.36 36.79
N PRO A 103 15.69 -42.41 38.11
CA PRO A 103 14.43 -41.94 38.64
C PRO A 103 14.35 -40.42 38.47
N ILE A 104 13.54 -39.97 37.50
CA ILE A 104 13.33 -38.55 37.21
C ILE A 104 12.58 -37.94 38.40
N GLN A 105 13.30 -37.22 39.27
CA GLN A 105 12.65 -36.36 40.25
C GLN A 105 12.16 -35.08 39.57
N PRO A 106 10.88 -34.71 39.73
CA PRO A 106 10.32 -33.52 39.10
C PRO A 106 10.95 -32.25 39.71
N VAL A 107 11.66 -31.47 38.89
CA VAL A 107 12.11 -30.13 39.28
C VAL A 107 10.91 -29.19 39.20
N GLU A 108 10.49 -28.69 40.36
CA GLU A 108 9.41 -27.72 40.51
C GLU A 108 9.79 -26.40 39.81
N ARG A 109 8.98 -25.98 38.83
CA ARG A 109 9.24 -24.77 38.06
C ARG A 109 8.78 -23.56 38.86
N GLU A 110 9.72 -22.75 39.34
CA GLU A 110 9.41 -21.44 39.92
C GLU A 110 8.83 -20.51 38.85
N ILE A 111 7.58 -20.12 39.05
CA ILE A 111 6.85 -19.18 38.19
C ILE A 111 7.31 -17.77 38.59
N ALA A 112 8.10 -17.12 37.72
CA ALA A 112 8.46 -15.72 37.92
C ALA A 112 7.21 -14.81 37.82
N PRO A 113 7.10 -13.76 38.66
CA PRO A 113 5.95 -12.85 38.62
C PRO A 113 5.94 -12.03 37.33
N GLN A 114 4.73 -11.84 36.79
CA GLN A 114 4.48 -11.11 35.54
C GLN A 114 4.76 -9.61 35.74
N ILE A 115 5.58 -9.03 34.86
CA ILE A 115 5.86 -7.59 34.81
C ILE A 115 4.59 -6.88 34.31
N VAL A 116 3.97 -6.08 35.17
CA VAL A 116 2.87 -5.19 34.79
C VAL A 116 3.47 -3.96 34.10
N GLU A 117 3.51 -3.97 32.78
CA GLU A 117 3.73 -2.75 32.00
C GLU A 117 2.51 -1.83 32.16
N LYS A 118 2.73 -0.65 32.74
CA LYS A 118 1.77 0.46 32.69
C LYS A 118 1.65 0.92 31.24
N LYS A 119 0.74 0.31 30.49
CA LYS A 119 0.25 0.84 29.22
C LYS A 119 -0.79 1.91 29.55
N GLU A 120 -0.40 3.17 29.37
CA GLU A 120 -1.32 4.30 29.40
C GLU A 120 -2.49 4.00 28.46
N THR A 121 -3.66 3.90 29.07
CA THR A 121 -4.93 3.61 28.42
C THR A 121 -5.61 4.94 28.17
N GLU A 122 -5.26 5.61 27.07
CA GLU A 122 -6.22 6.45 26.38
C GLU A 122 -6.81 5.62 25.23
N ALA A 123 -7.65 4.65 25.62
CA ALA A 123 -8.52 3.98 24.69
C ALA A 123 -9.60 4.98 24.25
N ILE A 124 -9.37 5.63 23.11
CA ILE A 124 -10.42 6.36 22.41
C ILE A 124 -11.42 5.30 21.91
N GLU A 125 -12.59 5.24 22.54
CA GLU A 125 -13.69 4.40 22.09
C GLU A 125 -14.10 4.82 20.66
N LEU A 126 -14.00 3.88 19.71
CA LEU A 126 -14.43 4.01 18.32
C LEU A 126 -15.96 3.89 18.22
N THR A 127 -16.68 4.80 18.89
CA THR A 127 -18.13 4.93 18.75
C THR A 127 -18.47 5.89 17.60
N LEU A 128 -19.57 5.61 16.89
CA LEU A 128 -20.05 6.42 15.76
C LEU A 128 -20.22 7.90 16.14
N ASP A 129 -20.57 8.15 17.41
CA ASP A 129 -20.73 9.49 17.98
C ASP A 129 -19.41 10.27 18.13
N ASN A 130 -18.27 9.57 18.27
CA ASN A 130 -16.97 10.21 18.35
C ASN A 130 -16.42 10.56 16.96
N ALA A 131 -16.79 9.81 15.92
CA ALA A 131 -16.48 10.12 14.52
C ALA A 131 -17.32 11.29 13.96
N LEU A 132 -18.49 11.55 14.55
CA LEU A 132 -19.40 12.65 14.16
C LEU A 132 -19.21 13.92 14.98
N LYS A 133 -18.37 13.91 16.03
CA LYS A 133 -17.94 15.15 16.67
C LYS A 133 -17.14 15.94 15.63
N PRO A 134 -17.56 17.18 15.27
CA PRO A 134 -16.73 18.02 14.44
C PRO A 134 -15.47 18.32 15.23
N SER A 135 -14.37 17.65 14.89
CA SER A 135 -13.04 18.09 15.32
C SER A 135 -12.93 19.54 14.87
N LYS A 136 -12.72 20.39 15.87
CA LYS A 136 -12.49 21.81 15.66
C LYS A 136 -11.20 21.89 14.84
N SER A 137 -11.33 22.40 13.61
CA SER A 137 -10.33 22.53 12.55
C SER A 137 -9.84 21.23 11.91
N PRO A 138 -9.63 21.20 10.58
CA PRO A 138 -8.80 20.17 9.96
C PRO A 138 -7.42 20.30 10.59
N ASP A 139 -6.91 19.23 11.21
CA ASP A 139 -5.51 19.18 11.63
C ASP A 139 -4.67 19.33 10.36
N GLU A 140 -4.19 20.55 10.13
CA GLU A 140 -3.19 20.82 9.11
C GLU A 140 -2.01 19.89 9.41
N PRO A 141 -1.41 19.26 8.39
CA PRO A 141 -0.29 18.36 8.59
C PRO A 141 0.77 19.06 9.42
N ASP A 142 1.42 18.32 10.33
CA ASP A 142 2.39 18.84 11.28
C ASP A 142 3.60 19.47 10.54
N TRP A 143 3.46 20.74 10.16
CA TRP A 143 4.43 21.47 9.36
C TRP A 143 5.77 21.59 10.08
N GLU A 144 5.77 21.48 11.41
CA GLU A 144 6.98 21.44 12.23
C GLU A 144 7.81 20.18 11.96
N LEU A 145 7.15 19.03 11.77
CA LEU A 145 7.84 17.78 11.45
C LEU A 145 8.48 17.83 10.06
N VAL A 146 7.79 18.40 9.08
CA VAL A 146 8.33 18.62 7.72
C VAL A 146 9.54 19.57 7.75
N GLN A 147 9.49 20.62 8.57
CA GLN A 147 10.62 21.52 8.74
C GLN A 147 11.79 20.87 9.50
N LYS A 148 11.53 19.97 10.45
CA LYS A 148 12.58 19.20 11.13
C LYS A 148 13.25 18.22 10.17
N MET A 149 12.46 17.50 9.36
CA MET A 149 13.00 16.55 8.38
C MET A 149 13.83 17.26 7.29
N SER A 150 13.40 18.41 6.79
CA SER A 150 14.19 19.17 5.80
C SER A 150 15.49 19.75 6.35
N LYS A 151 15.62 19.89 7.68
CA LYS A 151 16.85 20.33 8.35
C LYS A 151 17.83 19.18 8.61
N LEU A 152 17.42 17.91 8.51
CA LEU A 152 18.31 16.75 8.67
C LEU A 152 19.32 16.60 7.52
N ASP A 153 19.02 17.18 6.36
CA ASP A 153 19.92 17.19 5.19
C ASP A 153 21.12 18.12 5.36
N LYS A 154 21.08 19.00 6.38
CA LYS A 154 22.20 19.89 6.71
C LYS A 154 23.01 19.25 7.84
N PRO A 155 24.34 19.10 7.69
CA PRO A 155 25.18 18.62 8.78
C PRO A 155 25.00 19.54 9.99
N VAL A 156 24.74 18.94 11.15
CA VAL A 156 24.54 19.66 12.42
C VAL A 156 25.82 20.44 12.73
N GLU A 157 25.70 21.76 12.88
CA GLU A 157 26.81 22.66 13.20
C GLU A 157 27.44 22.23 14.53
N GLY A 158 28.67 21.73 14.49
CA GLY A 158 29.42 21.25 15.66
C GLY A 158 29.75 19.75 15.67
N VAL A 159 29.25 18.96 14.72
CA VAL A 159 29.73 17.59 14.50
C VAL A 159 30.88 17.63 13.49
N PRO A 160 32.12 17.22 13.85
CA PRO A 160 33.20 17.15 12.89
C PRO A 160 32.80 16.16 11.77
N GLU A 161 33.04 16.56 10.54
CA GLU A 161 32.84 15.73 9.35
C GLU A 161 33.58 14.40 9.57
N ALA A 162 32.87 13.29 9.41
CA ALA A 162 33.46 11.97 9.60
C ALA A 162 34.62 11.82 8.63
N LEU A 163 35.75 11.29 9.10
CA LEU A 163 36.89 11.02 8.24
C LEU A 163 36.46 10.03 7.16
N ASP A 164 36.52 10.45 5.88
CA ASP A 164 36.10 9.64 4.74
C ASP A 164 36.91 8.33 4.70
N LEU A 165 36.24 7.20 4.90
CA LEU A 165 36.85 5.85 4.87
C LEU A 165 37.53 5.52 3.53
N ASP A 166 37.14 6.19 2.45
CA ASP A 166 37.78 6.05 1.14
C ASP A 166 39.24 6.56 1.15
N SER A 167 39.57 7.53 2.01
CA SER A 167 40.95 8.02 2.15
C SER A 167 41.88 7.02 2.86
N LEU A 168 41.32 6.06 3.61
CA LEU A 168 42.09 5.02 4.31
C LEU A 168 42.37 3.79 3.44
N LEU A 169 41.69 3.64 2.30
CA LEU A 169 41.90 2.52 1.37
C LEU A 169 43.00 2.78 0.34
N GLU A 170 43.42 4.03 0.15
CA GLU A 170 44.52 4.39 -0.77
C GLU A 170 45.92 4.34 -0.12
N GLU A 171 46.01 4.16 1.20
CA GLU A 171 47.29 4.12 1.94
C GLU A 171 47.77 2.69 2.32
N GLU A 172 47.25 1.62 1.70
CA GLU A 172 47.80 0.25 1.85
C GLU A 172 48.55 -0.27 0.61
#